data_AF-A0A0K0E6H2-F1
#
_entry.id   AF-A0A0K0E6H2-F1
#
_cell.length_a   1.000
_cell.length_b   1.000
_cell.length_c   1.000
_cell.angle_alpha   90.00
_cell.angle_beta   90.00
_cell.angle_gamma   90.00
#
_symmetry.space_group_name_H-M   'P 1'
#
loop_
_entity.id
_entity.type
_entity.pdbx_description
1 polymer ?
#
loop_
_entity_poly.entity_id
_entity_poly.type
_entity_poly.pdbx_seq_one_letter_code
_entity_poly.pdbx_strand_id
1 'polypeptide(L)'
;MCKLFYCLFILAILVGGVNSLVRCRNVTEAVEVSRFPPVSVICDRIDLESFIESFGYFITTDFTAETCNFSQLTKIYISPRIVIASEQKTVYRRGPEEHSIRLSCVPEGAEYLTGGMYLLIKSLPYKQNAFKLNKEYRDEVCNHLLDEASFLSSEGSEQEVVKFIRRITSSEGITGAFIKGRINYIYCDIIDLPVVKKSIIESECFNGTIVETNDGQSWYTSNGLDIVSENDVKACLQSVPYSVLMSLEKENILKNGKVKEGQHNTTVGRSVTTEAYNVFMSKKKFNMLFEALSSFNSIELLFMLLALSFIYAAIWFCMCGCLTCCYYNREKKKYNASFVSSV
;
A
#
# COMPACT_ATOMS: atom_id res chain seq x y z
N MET A 1 12.49 -7.47 -29.54
CA MET A 1 12.95 -6.77 -28.32
C MET A 1 11.90 -5.85 -27.69
N CYS A 2 11.14 -5.03 -28.45
CA CYS A 2 10.13 -4.11 -27.87
C CYS A 2 9.00 -4.75 -27.04
N LYS A 3 8.51 -5.95 -27.40
CA LYS A 3 7.35 -6.55 -26.71
C LYS A 3 7.67 -7.12 -25.32
N LEU A 4 8.90 -7.59 -25.09
CA LEU A 4 9.34 -8.07 -23.78
C LEU A 4 9.46 -6.90 -22.78
N PHE A 5 9.98 -5.76 -23.24
CA PHE A 5 10.06 -4.55 -22.44
C PHE A 5 8.66 -4.00 -22.13
N TYR A 6 7.73 -4.05 -23.08
CA TYR A 6 6.33 -3.66 -22.86
C TYR A 6 5.60 -4.61 -21.89
N CYS A 7 5.81 -5.92 -21.98
CA CYS A 7 5.27 -6.89 -21.02
C CYS A 7 5.88 -6.71 -19.63
N LEU A 8 7.20 -6.49 -19.50
CA LEU A 8 7.84 -6.21 -18.21
C LEU A 8 7.42 -4.85 -17.64
N PHE A 9 7.15 -3.86 -18.47
CA PHE A 9 6.65 -2.55 -18.05
C PHE A 9 5.18 -2.64 -17.62
N ILE A 10 4.35 -3.39 -18.34
CA ILE A 10 2.97 -3.68 -17.95
C ILE A 10 2.94 -4.55 -16.68
N LEU A 11 3.77 -5.58 -16.56
CA LEU A 11 3.92 -6.36 -15.32
C LEU A 11 4.38 -5.46 -14.17
N ALA A 12 5.33 -4.55 -14.38
CA ALA A 12 5.77 -3.60 -13.36
C ALA A 12 4.68 -2.57 -12.99
N ILE A 13 3.78 -2.22 -13.92
CA ILE A 13 2.63 -1.34 -13.66
C ILE A 13 1.48 -2.11 -12.97
N LEU A 14 1.26 -3.38 -13.35
CA LEU A 14 0.24 -4.25 -12.75
C LEU A 14 0.65 -4.77 -11.37
N VAL A 15 1.95 -4.77 -11.06
CA VAL A 15 2.48 -4.92 -9.69
C VAL A 15 2.39 -3.60 -8.91
N GLY A 16 1.92 -2.51 -9.55
CA GLY A 16 1.47 -1.31 -8.84
C GLY A 16 0.34 -1.70 -7.89
N GLY A 17 0.66 -1.66 -6.59
CA GLY A 17 -0.06 -2.34 -5.52
C GLY A 17 -1.57 -2.32 -5.63
N VAL A 18 -2.17 -3.49 -5.38
CA VAL A 18 -3.58 -3.57 -4.98
C VAL A 18 -3.71 -2.69 -3.75
N ASN A 19 -4.53 -1.66 -3.85
CA ASN A 19 -4.80 -0.73 -2.78
C ASN A 19 -6.17 -1.10 -2.20
N SER A 20 -6.22 -1.40 -0.92
CA SER A 20 -7.49 -1.69 -0.25
C SER A 20 -8.14 -0.38 0.20
N LEU A 21 -9.33 -0.10 -0.32
CA LEU A 21 -10.25 0.88 0.27
C LEU A 21 -11.30 0.16 1.10
N VAL A 22 -11.76 0.76 2.19
CA VAL A 22 -12.63 0.12 3.16
C VAL A 22 -13.92 0.93 3.31
N ARG A 23 -15.06 0.31 3.01
CA ARG A 23 -16.39 0.87 3.25
C ARG A 23 -17.00 0.22 4.48
N CYS A 24 -17.10 0.99 5.55
CA CYS A 24 -17.72 0.54 6.79
C CYS A 24 -19.14 1.07 6.94
N ARG A 25 -20.02 0.26 7.54
CA ARG A 25 -21.31 0.74 8.06
C ARG A 25 -21.11 1.30 9.47
N ASN A 26 -22.07 2.09 9.95
CA ASN A 26 -22.08 2.52 11.34
C ASN A 26 -22.33 1.29 12.24
N VAL A 27 -21.45 1.08 13.23
CA VAL A 27 -21.54 -0.04 14.18
C VAL A 27 -22.84 0.01 14.98
N THR A 28 -23.33 1.22 15.29
CA THR A 28 -24.54 1.41 16.09
C THR A 28 -25.83 1.08 15.32
N GLU A 29 -25.75 1.04 13.99
CA GLU A 29 -26.87 0.73 13.08
C GLU A 29 -26.82 -0.73 12.59
N ALA A 30 -25.75 -1.46 12.90
CA ALA A 30 -25.58 -2.84 12.46
C ALA A 30 -26.49 -3.80 13.23
N VAL A 31 -27.22 -4.64 12.49
CA VAL A 31 -28.09 -5.68 13.06
C VAL A 31 -27.27 -6.76 13.78
N GLU A 32 -26.13 -7.14 13.20
CA GLU A 32 -25.23 -8.15 13.74
C GLU A 32 -23.88 -7.52 14.05
N VAL A 33 -23.49 -7.57 15.33
CA VAL A 33 -22.19 -7.12 15.82
C VAL A 33 -21.43 -8.29 16.44
N SER A 34 -20.16 -8.41 16.11
CA SER A 34 -19.25 -9.37 16.72
C SER A 34 -18.64 -8.79 17.98
N ARG A 35 -18.40 -9.64 18.99
CA ARG A 35 -17.70 -9.23 20.22
C ARG A 35 -16.26 -9.67 20.16
N PHE A 36 -15.34 -8.74 20.36
CA PHE A 36 -13.95 -9.10 20.58
C PHE A 36 -13.82 -9.75 21.97
N PRO A 37 -12.93 -10.74 22.14
CA PRO A 37 -12.53 -11.18 23.47
C PRO A 37 -12.07 -10.00 24.34
N PRO A 38 -12.05 -10.12 25.68
CA PRO A 38 -11.48 -9.10 26.53
C PRO A 38 -10.06 -8.72 26.07
N VAL A 39 -9.72 -7.42 26.11
CA VAL A 39 -8.39 -6.94 25.67
C VAL A 39 -7.25 -7.64 26.42
N SER A 40 -7.50 -8.07 27.67
CA SER A 40 -6.58 -8.88 28.46
C SER A 40 -6.14 -10.19 27.78
N VAL A 41 -6.90 -10.73 26.84
CA VAL A 41 -6.49 -11.92 26.07
C VAL A 41 -5.25 -11.63 25.20
N ILE A 42 -5.01 -10.37 24.84
CA ILE A 42 -3.77 -9.98 24.14
C ILE A 42 -2.57 -10.08 25.07
N CYS A 43 -2.74 -9.80 26.36
CA CYS A 43 -1.70 -9.99 27.36
C CYS A 43 -1.28 -11.46 27.50
N ASP A 44 -2.25 -12.36 27.51
CA ASP A 44 -1.97 -13.80 27.52
C ASP A 44 -1.15 -14.21 26.28
N ARG A 45 -1.43 -13.59 25.11
CA ARG A 45 -0.63 -13.84 23.90
C ARG A 45 0.80 -13.32 24.02
N ILE A 46 1.01 -12.12 24.56
CA ILE A 46 2.35 -11.56 24.76
C ILE A 46 3.19 -12.49 25.64
N ASP A 47 2.61 -13.11 26.67
CA ASP A 47 3.30 -14.09 27.52
C ASP A 47 3.76 -15.35 26.74
N LEU A 48 2.98 -15.77 25.75
CA LEU A 48 3.24 -16.95 24.93
C LEU A 48 4.20 -16.71 23.76
N GLU A 49 4.45 -15.46 23.37
CA GLU A 49 5.36 -15.11 22.27
C GLU A 49 6.84 -15.11 22.69
N SER A 50 7.74 -15.35 21.74
CA SER A 50 9.18 -15.15 21.90
C SER A 50 9.60 -13.99 20.99
N PHE A 51 10.41 -13.09 21.53
CA PHE A 51 10.74 -11.83 20.90
C PHE A 51 12.22 -11.74 20.54
N ILE A 52 12.52 -10.93 19.54
CA ILE A 52 13.87 -10.47 19.20
C ILE A 52 13.93 -8.97 19.45
N GLU A 53 15.03 -8.49 20.01
CA GLU A 53 15.26 -7.06 20.18
C GLU A 53 15.80 -6.47 18.88
N SER A 54 15.28 -5.31 18.48
CA SER A 54 15.79 -4.57 17.33
C SER A 54 15.60 -3.07 17.54
N PHE A 55 16.02 -2.28 16.56
CA PHE A 55 15.76 -0.85 16.48
C PHE A 55 15.07 -0.54 15.17
N GLY A 56 14.08 0.34 15.21
CA GLY A 56 13.31 0.71 14.03
C GLY A 56 12.70 2.10 14.12
N TYR A 57 12.12 2.51 13.00
CA TYR A 57 11.35 3.73 12.85
C TYR A 57 9.90 3.37 12.61
N PHE A 58 8.99 4.02 13.33
CA PHE A 58 7.58 4.04 12.97
C PHE A 58 7.36 5.19 11.99
N ILE A 59 6.64 4.92 10.91
CA ILE A 59 6.33 5.90 9.87
C ILE A 59 4.83 6.09 9.87
N THR A 60 4.37 7.27 10.24
CA THR A 60 2.96 7.66 10.13
C THR A 60 2.77 8.37 8.80
N THR A 61 1.83 7.91 7.99
CA THR A 61 1.50 8.54 6.70
C THR A 61 0.34 9.52 6.83
N ASP A 62 0.48 10.68 6.21
CA ASP A 62 -0.65 11.57 5.91
C ASP A 62 -0.99 11.41 4.42
N PHE A 63 -2.13 10.80 4.16
CA PHE A 63 -2.58 10.52 2.80
C PHE A 63 -2.92 11.78 2.02
N THR A 64 -3.55 12.74 2.68
CA THR A 64 -4.04 13.97 2.05
C THR A 64 -2.87 14.88 1.69
N ALA A 65 -1.89 15.01 2.58
CA ALA A 65 -0.68 15.79 2.30
C ALA A 65 0.37 15.01 1.47
N GLU A 66 0.18 13.71 1.25
CA GLU A 66 1.16 12.79 0.67
C GLU A 66 2.53 12.84 1.39
N THR A 67 2.51 12.89 2.72
CA THR A 67 3.72 12.98 3.54
C THR A 67 3.89 11.78 4.47
N CYS A 68 5.14 11.58 4.89
CA CYS A 68 5.53 10.52 5.82
C CYS A 68 6.30 11.14 6.98
N ASN A 69 5.82 10.93 8.21
CA ASN A 69 6.48 11.37 9.43
C ASN A 69 7.17 10.18 10.10
N PHE A 70 8.48 10.26 10.24
CA PHE A 70 9.29 9.24 10.87
C PHE A 70 9.42 9.53 12.37
N SER A 71 9.21 8.51 13.19
CA SER A 71 9.55 8.57 14.62
C SER A 71 11.06 8.72 14.80
N GLN A 72 11.46 9.01 16.03
CA GLN A 72 12.86 8.77 16.43
C GLN A 72 13.16 7.26 16.37
N LEU A 73 14.43 6.92 16.17
CA LEU A 73 14.88 5.53 16.22
C LEU A 73 14.60 5.00 17.64
N THR A 74 13.73 4.00 17.75
CA THR A 74 13.32 3.45 19.04
C THR A 74 13.63 1.97 19.11
N LYS A 75 13.82 1.46 20.33
CA LYS A 75 13.93 0.03 20.58
C LYS A 75 12.57 -0.62 20.35
N ILE A 76 12.58 -1.78 19.70
CA ILE A 76 11.38 -2.57 19.42
C ILE A 76 11.61 -4.03 19.80
N TYR A 77 10.57 -4.68 20.31
CA TYR A 77 10.53 -6.13 20.49
C TYR A 77 9.63 -6.73 19.43
N ILE A 78 10.17 -7.65 18.65
CA ILE A 78 9.50 -8.22 17.48
C ILE A 78 9.28 -9.71 17.70
N SER A 79 8.03 -10.15 17.59
CA SER A 79 7.65 -11.56 17.40
C SER A 79 7.03 -11.74 16.00
N PRO A 80 6.75 -12.98 15.56
CA PRO A 80 6.04 -13.21 14.31
C PRO A 80 4.66 -12.54 14.23
N ARG A 81 4.02 -12.26 15.38
CA ARG A 81 2.64 -11.76 15.47
C ARG A 81 2.49 -10.42 16.16
N ILE A 82 3.50 -9.97 16.89
CA ILE A 82 3.43 -8.77 17.73
C ILE A 82 4.70 -7.95 17.58
N VAL A 83 4.55 -6.63 17.46
CA VAL A 83 5.63 -5.66 17.66
C VAL A 83 5.28 -4.81 18.86
N ILE A 84 6.26 -4.57 19.73
CA ILE A 84 6.12 -3.68 20.88
C ILE A 84 7.11 -2.54 20.70
N ALA A 85 6.61 -1.30 20.67
CA ALA A 85 7.45 -0.11 20.77
C ALA A 85 7.94 0.02 22.21
N SER A 86 9.24 -0.19 22.45
CA SER A 86 9.72 -0.49 23.80
C SER A 86 9.49 0.64 24.80
N GLU A 87 9.74 1.88 24.36
CA GLU A 87 9.68 3.09 25.18
C GLU A 87 8.24 3.50 25.48
N GLN A 88 7.37 3.44 24.46
CA GLN A 88 5.96 3.82 24.55
C GLN A 88 5.07 2.69 25.05
N LYS A 89 5.60 1.46 25.12
CA LYS A 89 4.87 0.23 25.48
C LYS A 89 3.66 -0.06 24.58
N THR A 90 3.62 0.56 23.41
CA THR A 90 2.53 0.39 22.44
C THR A 90 2.64 -0.96 21.75
N VAL A 91 1.54 -1.71 21.76
CA VAL A 91 1.43 -3.02 21.14
C VAL A 91 0.80 -2.91 19.76
N TYR A 92 1.49 -3.45 18.76
CA TYR A 92 1.01 -3.63 17.41
C TYR A 92 0.90 -5.11 17.12
N ARG A 93 -0.26 -5.55 16.64
CA ARG A 93 -0.36 -6.87 16.05
C ARG A 93 0.17 -6.80 14.61
N ARG A 94 0.80 -7.89 14.15
CA ARG A 94 1.34 -8.03 12.79
C ARG A 94 0.34 -8.77 11.90
N GLY A 95 0.18 -8.28 10.67
CA GLY A 95 -0.67 -8.85 9.62
C GLY A 95 -2.00 -8.09 9.38
N PRO A 96 -2.81 -8.53 8.41
CA PRO A 96 -2.42 -9.29 7.22
C PRO A 96 -1.58 -8.42 6.27
N GLU A 97 -1.04 -9.06 5.22
CA GLU A 97 -0.32 -8.43 4.12
C GLU A 97 -1.22 -7.60 3.19
N GLU A 98 -2.51 -7.44 3.47
CA GLU A 98 -3.40 -6.64 2.63
C GLU A 98 -3.15 -5.15 2.92
N HIS A 99 -2.65 -4.45 1.90
CA HIS A 99 -2.06 -3.13 2.06
C HIS A 99 -3.06 -2.03 1.73
N SER A 100 -3.10 -1.02 2.59
CA SER A 100 -3.59 0.30 2.19
C SER A 100 -2.65 0.94 1.17
N ILE A 101 -3.04 2.08 0.61
CA ILE A 101 -2.24 2.79 -0.39
C ILE A 101 -0.85 3.10 0.16
N ARG A 102 0.19 2.49 -0.43
CA ARG A 102 1.57 2.79 -0.08
C ARG A 102 1.99 4.12 -0.72
N LEU A 103 2.14 5.15 0.11
CA LEU A 103 2.65 6.43 -0.36
C LEU A 103 4.09 6.30 -0.87
N SER A 104 4.42 7.10 -1.88
CA SER A 104 5.76 7.10 -2.52
C SER A 104 6.90 7.44 -1.55
N CYS A 105 6.60 8.12 -0.44
CA CYS A 105 7.55 8.43 0.63
C CYS A 105 7.83 7.27 1.59
N VAL A 106 7.02 6.19 1.57
CA VAL A 106 7.23 5.01 2.43
C VAL A 106 8.27 4.10 1.79
N PRO A 107 9.45 3.88 2.41
CA PRO A 107 10.52 3.04 1.85
C PRO A 107 10.03 1.60 1.68
N GLU A 108 10.28 0.94 0.56
CA GLU A 108 9.75 -0.41 0.23
C GLU A 108 10.00 -1.48 1.31
N GLY A 109 11.11 -1.42 2.04
CA GLY A 109 11.41 -2.34 3.15
C GLY A 109 10.61 -2.12 4.43
N ALA A 110 9.74 -1.11 4.48
CA ALA A 110 8.89 -0.86 5.64
C ALA A 110 7.68 -1.81 5.63
N GLU A 111 7.47 -2.50 6.75
CA GLU A 111 6.33 -3.37 6.98
C GLU A 111 5.08 -2.54 7.31
N TYR A 112 3.95 -2.83 6.68
CA TYR A 112 2.69 -2.21 7.06
C TYR A 112 2.16 -2.81 8.36
N LEU A 113 1.78 -1.97 9.33
CA LEU A 113 1.18 -2.42 10.58
C LEU A 113 -0.35 -2.26 10.52
N THR A 114 -0.84 -1.02 10.55
CA THR A 114 -2.25 -0.69 10.37
C THR A 114 -2.46 0.84 10.33
N GLY A 115 -3.59 1.33 9.81
CA GLY A 115 -4.04 2.71 9.93
C GLY A 115 -3.06 3.74 9.37
N GLY A 116 -2.36 3.41 8.29
CA GLY A 116 -1.31 4.28 7.72
C GLY A 116 0.00 4.28 8.52
N MET A 117 0.21 3.31 9.40
CA MET A 117 1.46 3.15 10.14
C MET A 117 2.31 2.02 9.55
N TYR A 118 3.60 2.33 9.35
CA TYR A 118 4.59 1.38 8.87
C TYR A 118 5.75 1.27 9.86
N LEU A 119 6.42 0.12 9.86
CA LEU A 119 7.62 -0.16 10.62
C LEU A 119 8.80 -0.37 9.68
N LEU A 120 9.83 0.47 9.80
CA LEU A 120 11.10 0.28 9.12
C LEU A 120 12.15 -0.20 10.11
N ILE A 121 12.50 -1.48 10.04
CA ILE A 121 13.55 -2.06 10.87
C ILE A 121 14.92 -1.59 10.33
N LYS A 122 15.73 -0.95 11.17
CA LYS A 122 17.04 -0.41 10.75
C LYS A 122 18.05 -1.52 10.47
N SER A 123 18.09 -2.51 11.34
CA SER A 123 18.95 -3.69 11.20
C SER A 123 18.47 -4.78 12.14
N LEU A 124 18.23 -5.99 11.62
CA LEU A 124 18.07 -7.16 12.48
C LEU A 124 19.45 -7.57 13.01
N PRO A 125 19.63 -7.68 14.34
CA PRO A 125 20.90 -8.12 14.87
C PRO A 125 21.22 -9.54 14.41
N TYR A 126 22.46 -9.74 13.93
CA TYR A 126 22.91 -11.03 13.41
C TYR A 126 22.92 -12.07 14.53
N LYS A 127 22.01 -13.06 14.45
CA LYS A 127 21.83 -14.16 15.42
C LYS A 127 21.52 -13.72 16.86
N GLN A 128 20.42 -13.00 17.08
CA GLN A 128 19.82 -13.00 18.41
C GLN A 128 18.93 -14.24 18.60
N ASN A 129 19.13 -14.91 19.73
CA ASN A 129 18.21 -15.93 20.21
C ASN A 129 16.92 -15.22 20.65
N ALA A 130 15.78 -15.71 20.17
CA ALA A 130 14.50 -15.20 20.65
C ALA A 130 14.35 -15.46 22.15
N PHE A 131 13.81 -14.49 22.88
CA PHE A 131 13.68 -14.54 24.34
C PHE A 131 12.26 -14.23 24.80
N LYS A 132 11.95 -14.61 26.04
CA LYS A 132 10.73 -14.19 26.72
C LYS A 132 10.96 -12.84 27.37
N LEU A 133 10.01 -11.92 27.22
CA LEU A 133 10.03 -10.65 27.94
C LEU A 133 10.08 -10.93 29.45
N ASN A 134 10.80 -10.09 30.18
CA ASN A 134 10.78 -10.20 31.63
C ASN A 134 9.34 -9.93 32.15
N LYS A 135 9.02 -10.47 33.33
CA LYS A 135 7.66 -10.38 33.88
C LYS A 135 7.24 -8.92 34.13
N GLU A 136 8.11 -8.13 34.74
CA GLU A 136 7.82 -6.73 35.10
C GLU A 136 7.49 -5.87 33.87
N TYR A 137 8.32 -5.90 32.84
CA TYR A 137 8.11 -5.19 31.58
C TYR A 137 6.86 -5.67 30.86
N ARG A 138 6.60 -6.98 30.85
CA ARG A 138 5.36 -7.51 30.28
C ARG A 138 4.14 -6.99 31.02
N ASP A 139 4.18 -6.99 32.36
CA ASP A 139 3.09 -6.48 33.19
C ASP A 139 2.88 -4.98 32.93
N GLU A 140 3.95 -4.19 32.75
CA GLU A 140 3.88 -2.78 32.35
C GLU A 140 3.25 -2.56 30.96
N VAL A 141 3.66 -3.34 29.95
CA VAL A 141 3.07 -3.28 28.59
C VAL A 141 1.58 -3.63 28.64
N CYS A 142 1.23 -4.62 29.44
CA CYS A 142 -0.15 -5.05 29.62
C CYS A 142 -1.00 -4.01 30.32
N ASN A 143 -0.51 -3.42 31.41
CA ASN A 143 -1.21 -2.33 32.09
C ASN A 143 -1.41 -1.15 31.14
N HIS A 144 -0.38 -0.76 30.38
CA HIS A 144 -0.51 0.31 29.39
C HIS A 144 -1.59 0.01 28.33
N LEU A 145 -1.64 -1.21 27.81
CA LEU A 145 -2.67 -1.61 26.82
C LEU A 145 -4.09 -1.59 27.42
N LEU A 146 -4.24 -2.03 28.67
CA LEU A 146 -5.53 -2.04 29.36
C LEU A 146 -5.98 -0.62 29.75
N ASP A 147 -5.05 0.23 30.17
CA ASP A 147 -5.32 1.64 30.50
C ASP A 147 -5.75 2.41 29.25
N GLU A 148 -5.07 2.20 28.11
CA GLU A 148 -5.47 2.78 26.83
C GLU A 148 -6.88 2.32 26.41
N ALA A 149 -7.17 1.02 26.53
CA ALA A 149 -8.51 0.50 26.25
C ALA A 149 -9.58 1.08 27.18
N SER A 150 -9.25 1.26 28.47
CA SER A 150 -10.14 1.86 29.46
C SER A 150 -10.44 3.31 29.11
N PHE A 151 -9.40 4.11 28.81
CA PHE A 151 -9.52 5.50 28.38
C PHE A 151 -10.38 5.63 27.11
N LEU A 152 -10.09 4.81 26.09
CA LEU A 152 -10.85 4.83 24.84
C LEU A 152 -12.30 4.39 25.02
N SER A 153 -12.60 3.56 26.02
CA SER A 153 -13.97 3.17 26.32
C SER A 153 -14.79 4.28 26.99
N SER A 154 -14.16 5.27 27.63
CA SER A 154 -14.86 6.34 28.35
C SER A 154 -14.78 7.70 27.66
N GLU A 155 -13.64 8.03 27.06
CA GLU A 155 -13.31 9.38 26.58
C GLU A 155 -12.79 9.41 25.13
N GLY A 156 -12.51 8.25 24.53
CA GLY A 156 -11.93 8.16 23.19
C GLY A 156 -12.85 8.67 22.09
N SER A 157 -12.27 9.37 21.11
CA SER A 157 -12.99 9.69 19.86
C SER A 157 -13.21 8.43 19.02
N GLU A 158 -14.24 8.44 18.15
CA GLU A 158 -14.55 7.32 17.27
C GLU A 158 -13.34 6.89 16.42
N GLN A 159 -12.59 7.86 15.88
CA GLN A 159 -11.40 7.59 15.07
C GLN A 159 -10.28 6.92 15.87
N GLU A 160 -10.06 7.33 17.13
CA GLU A 160 -9.05 6.72 17.99
C GLU A 160 -9.46 5.29 18.37
N VAL A 161 -10.75 5.08 18.66
CA VAL A 161 -11.30 3.75 18.96
C VAL A 161 -11.11 2.82 17.76
N VAL A 162 -11.44 3.26 16.54
CA VAL A 162 -11.24 2.45 15.33
C VAL A 162 -9.76 2.14 15.12
N LYS A 163 -8.87 3.13 15.21
CA LYS A 163 -7.41 2.92 15.08
C LYS A 163 -6.89 1.92 16.10
N PHE A 164 -7.33 2.02 17.35
CA PHE A 164 -6.97 1.08 18.40
C PHE A 164 -7.42 -0.34 18.06
N ILE A 165 -8.70 -0.52 17.70
CA ILE A 165 -9.28 -1.83 17.36
C ILE A 165 -8.52 -2.46 16.19
N ARG A 166 -8.28 -1.71 15.11
CA ARG A 166 -7.52 -2.20 13.95
C ARG A 166 -6.08 -2.58 14.33
N ARG A 167 -5.42 -1.80 15.19
CA ARG A 167 -4.06 -2.07 15.69
C ARG A 167 -3.95 -3.37 16.48
N ILE A 168 -4.92 -3.65 17.35
CA ILE A 168 -4.88 -4.84 18.20
C ILE A 168 -5.41 -6.10 17.51
N THR A 169 -6.23 -5.93 16.48
CA THR A 169 -6.79 -7.03 15.68
C THR A 169 -5.93 -7.37 14.48
N SER A 170 -5.13 -6.42 13.99
CA SER A 170 -4.42 -6.53 12.72
C SER A 170 -5.42 -6.64 11.56
N SER A 171 -6.35 -5.70 11.42
CA SER A 171 -7.33 -5.76 10.34
C SER A 171 -7.85 -4.38 9.99
N GLU A 172 -7.70 -3.96 8.73
CA GLU A 172 -8.30 -2.72 8.22
C GLU A 172 -9.79 -2.88 7.90
N GLY A 173 -10.19 -4.08 7.49
CA GLY A 173 -11.55 -4.44 7.12
C GLY A 173 -12.51 -4.55 8.30
N ILE A 174 -12.22 -3.90 9.43
CA ILE A 174 -13.13 -3.84 10.57
C ILE A 174 -13.30 -2.39 11.06
N THR A 175 -14.48 -2.13 11.60
CA THR A 175 -14.75 -0.96 12.43
C THR A 175 -15.42 -1.42 13.71
N GLY A 176 -15.37 -0.61 14.77
CA GLY A 176 -15.93 -1.01 16.04
C GLY A 176 -16.05 0.14 17.03
N ALA A 177 -16.69 -0.18 18.16
CA ALA A 177 -16.89 0.73 19.27
C ALA A 177 -16.80 -0.03 20.61
N PHE A 178 -16.51 0.70 21.68
CA PHE A 178 -16.69 0.18 23.03
C PHE A 178 -18.16 0.30 23.43
N ILE A 179 -18.80 -0.82 23.76
CA ILE A 179 -20.16 -0.87 24.30
C ILE A 179 -20.11 -1.64 25.61
N LYS A 180 -20.39 -0.94 26.72
CA LYS A 180 -20.33 -1.49 28.08
C LYS A 180 -18.96 -2.10 28.41
N GLY A 181 -17.88 -1.37 28.09
CA GLY A 181 -16.50 -1.78 28.38
C GLY A 181 -15.98 -2.93 27.51
N ARG A 182 -16.69 -3.30 26.43
CA ARG A 182 -16.27 -4.36 25.51
C ARG A 182 -16.23 -3.85 24.08
N ILE A 183 -15.23 -4.29 23.34
CA ILE A 183 -15.13 -3.99 21.91
C ILE A 183 -16.18 -4.81 21.16
N ASN A 184 -17.05 -4.10 20.46
CA ASN A 184 -17.97 -4.66 19.49
C ASN A 184 -17.52 -4.15 18.12
N TYR A 185 -17.44 -5.05 17.15
CA TYR A 185 -16.95 -4.73 15.81
C TYR A 185 -17.81 -5.39 14.74
N ILE A 186 -17.73 -4.84 13.54
CA ILE A 186 -18.29 -5.41 12.32
C ILE A 186 -17.21 -5.49 11.26
N TYR A 187 -17.42 -6.37 10.29
CA TYR A 187 -16.62 -6.38 9.08
C TYR A 187 -17.10 -5.29 8.12
N CYS A 188 -16.14 -4.67 7.46
CA CYS A 188 -16.35 -3.68 6.42
C CYS A 188 -16.17 -4.31 5.05
N ASP A 189 -16.78 -3.71 4.03
CA ASP A 189 -16.57 -4.12 2.65
C ASP A 189 -15.20 -3.61 2.19
N ILE A 190 -14.34 -4.52 1.70
CA ILE A 190 -13.02 -4.18 1.16
C ILE A 190 -13.11 -4.08 -0.36
N ILE A 191 -12.59 -2.99 -0.91
CA ILE A 191 -12.48 -2.73 -2.34
C ILE A 191 -11.01 -2.82 -2.72
N ASP A 192 -10.62 -3.99 -3.23
CA ASP A 192 -9.25 -4.31 -3.64
C ASP A 192 -9.03 -4.02 -5.12
N LEU A 193 -9.07 -2.74 -5.48
CA LEU A 193 -8.87 -2.29 -6.85
C LEU A 193 -7.68 -1.32 -6.95
N PRO A 194 -6.84 -1.42 -7.99
CA PRO A 194 -5.80 -0.44 -8.23
C PRO A 194 -6.38 0.96 -8.36
N VAL A 195 -5.77 1.91 -7.64
CA VAL A 195 -6.09 3.34 -7.77
C VAL A 195 -5.35 3.89 -8.99
N VAL A 196 -6.09 4.37 -9.97
CA VAL A 196 -5.54 4.92 -11.23
C VAL A 196 -5.34 6.43 -11.16
N LYS A 197 -6.11 7.13 -10.32
CA LYS A 197 -6.04 8.57 -10.16
C LYS A 197 -6.39 8.97 -8.72
N LYS A 198 -5.76 10.04 -8.25
CA LYS A 198 -6.10 10.70 -6.99
C LYS A 198 -6.15 12.21 -7.19
N SER A 199 -7.08 12.88 -6.52
CA SER A 199 -7.14 14.35 -6.48
C SER A 199 -7.49 14.81 -5.07
N ILE A 200 -6.73 15.77 -4.55
CA ILE A 200 -6.96 16.32 -3.21
C ILE A 200 -8.14 17.29 -3.26
N ILE A 201 -8.98 17.25 -2.24
CA ILE A 201 -10.10 18.16 -2.00
C ILE A 201 -9.89 18.77 -0.62
N GLU A 202 -9.53 20.05 -0.60
CA GLU A 202 -9.42 20.85 0.62
C GLU A 202 -10.60 21.81 0.68
N SER A 203 -11.42 21.75 1.72
CA SER A 203 -12.51 22.69 1.97
C SER A 203 -12.75 22.81 3.47
N GLU A 204 -13.51 23.83 3.89
CA GLU A 204 -13.81 24.04 5.32
C GLU A 204 -14.53 22.86 5.96
N CYS A 205 -15.38 22.13 5.21
CA CYS A 205 -16.18 21.03 5.73
C CYS A 205 -15.65 19.64 5.36
N PHE A 206 -14.76 19.54 4.37
CA PHE A 206 -14.13 18.28 3.99
C PHE A 206 -12.70 18.51 3.53
N ASN A 207 -11.76 17.84 4.19
CA ASN A 207 -10.36 17.77 3.79
C ASN A 207 -9.98 16.31 3.56
N GLY A 208 -9.73 15.95 2.31
CA GLY A 208 -9.48 14.57 1.92
C GLY A 208 -9.13 14.45 0.45
N THR A 209 -9.38 13.27 -0.12
CA THR A 209 -8.98 12.91 -1.48
C THR A 209 -10.11 12.16 -2.16
N ILE A 210 -10.33 12.46 -3.44
CA ILE A 210 -11.08 11.60 -4.35
C ILE A 210 -10.11 10.64 -5.04
N VAL A 211 -10.37 9.35 -4.93
CA VAL A 211 -9.60 8.27 -5.55
C VAL A 211 -10.45 7.59 -6.62
N GLU A 212 -9.89 7.42 -7.81
CA GLU A 212 -10.52 6.73 -8.93
C GLU A 212 -9.90 5.33 -9.05
N THR A 213 -10.74 4.30 -8.99
CA THR A 213 -10.35 2.90 -9.16
C THR A 213 -10.37 2.51 -10.63
N ASN A 214 -9.66 1.43 -10.99
CA ASN A 214 -9.50 0.99 -12.38
C ASN A 214 -10.81 0.60 -13.10
N ASP A 215 -11.89 0.36 -12.37
CA ASP A 215 -13.25 0.13 -12.89
C ASP A 215 -14.00 1.44 -13.21
N GLY A 216 -13.36 2.59 -12.99
CA GLY A 216 -13.92 3.93 -13.24
C GLY A 216 -14.78 4.47 -12.09
N GLN A 217 -14.87 3.76 -10.96
CA GLN A 217 -15.57 4.29 -9.79
C GLN A 217 -14.71 5.31 -9.04
N SER A 218 -15.37 6.31 -8.46
CA SER A 218 -14.74 7.34 -7.64
C SER A 218 -15.17 7.21 -6.18
N TRP A 219 -14.21 7.30 -5.28
CA TRP A 219 -14.43 7.18 -3.85
C TRP A 219 -13.82 8.36 -3.12
N TYR A 220 -14.43 8.78 -2.02
CA TYR A 220 -13.90 9.85 -1.17
C TYR A 220 -13.28 9.23 0.07
N THR A 221 -12.09 9.68 0.45
CA THR A 221 -11.41 9.23 1.66
C THR A 221 -10.59 10.36 2.28
N SER A 222 -10.58 10.47 3.60
CA SER A 222 -9.76 11.46 4.32
C SER A 222 -8.40 10.90 4.77
N ASN A 223 -8.23 9.58 4.77
CA ASN A 223 -7.04 8.89 5.29
C ASN A 223 -6.43 7.89 4.30
N GLY A 224 -6.96 7.77 3.08
CA GLY A 224 -6.46 6.85 2.05
C GLY A 224 -6.89 5.41 2.23
N LEU A 225 -7.83 5.15 3.13
CA LEU A 225 -8.32 3.83 3.46
C LEU A 225 -9.85 3.84 3.58
N ASP A 226 -10.38 4.61 4.53
CA ASP A 226 -11.80 4.62 4.84
C ASP A 226 -12.58 5.46 3.82
N ILE A 227 -13.60 4.84 3.23
CA ILE A 227 -14.50 5.48 2.29
C ILE A 227 -15.52 6.31 3.07
N VAL A 228 -15.59 7.58 2.73
CA VAL A 228 -16.60 8.53 3.21
C VAL A 228 -17.77 8.56 2.23
N SER A 229 -18.98 8.71 2.77
CA SER A 229 -20.21 8.84 1.98
C SER A 229 -20.08 9.98 0.95
N GLU A 230 -20.26 9.64 -0.32
CA GLU A 230 -20.29 10.62 -1.42
C GLU A 230 -21.37 11.68 -1.22
N ASN A 231 -22.53 11.29 -0.69
CA ASN A 231 -23.64 12.22 -0.43
C ASN A 231 -23.23 13.27 0.61
N ASP A 232 -22.52 12.85 1.66
CA ASP A 232 -22.10 13.72 2.75
C ASP A 232 -21.03 14.71 2.25
N VAL A 233 -20.07 14.22 1.46
CA VAL A 233 -19.04 15.07 0.84
C VAL A 233 -19.66 16.05 -0.14
N LYS A 234 -20.57 15.60 -1.02
CA LYS A 234 -21.25 16.49 -1.98
C LYS A 234 -22.10 17.55 -1.28
N ALA A 235 -22.86 17.16 -0.26
CA ALA A 235 -23.66 18.10 0.53
C ALA A 235 -22.77 19.15 1.21
N CYS A 236 -21.63 18.72 1.78
CA CYS A 236 -20.61 19.62 2.30
C CYS A 236 -20.11 20.58 1.21
N LEU A 237 -19.57 20.08 0.10
CA LEU A 237 -18.99 20.92 -0.95
C LEU A 237 -20.02 21.89 -1.58
N GLN A 238 -21.29 21.50 -1.67
CA GLN A 238 -22.36 22.37 -2.16
C GLN A 238 -22.75 23.48 -1.17
N SER A 239 -22.52 23.27 0.13
CA SER A 239 -22.80 24.27 1.17
C SER A 239 -21.69 25.31 1.32
N VAL A 240 -20.50 25.06 0.76
CA VAL A 240 -19.40 26.03 0.75
C VAL A 240 -19.71 27.14 -0.28
N PRO A 241 -19.64 28.43 0.11
CA PRO A 241 -19.84 29.54 -0.81
C PRO A 241 -18.93 29.44 -2.04
N TYR A 242 -19.51 29.61 -3.23
CA TYR A 242 -18.87 29.41 -4.55
C TYR A 242 -17.50 30.11 -4.73
N SER A 243 -17.22 31.17 -3.95
CA SER A 243 -15.94 31.89 -3.95
C SER A 243 -14.75 31.05 -3.49
N VAL A 244 -14.94 30.03 -2.64
CA VAL A 244 -13.85 29.17 -2.12
C VAL A 244 -13.52 28.01 -3.07
N LEU A 245 -14.53 27.45 -3.75
CA LEU A 245 -14.35 26.40 -4.77
C LEU A 245 -13.49 26.87 -5.95
N MET A 246 -13.67 28.13 -6.39
CA MET A 246 -12.91 28.72 -7.50
C MET A 246 -11.42 28.96 -7.16
N SER A 247 -11.05 29.18 -5.90
CA SER A 247 -9.64 29.30 -5.49
C SER A 247 -8.87 27.99 -5.62
N LEU A 248 -9.50 26.86 -5.25
CA LEU A 248 -8.90 25.52 -5.29
C LEU A 248 -8.73 25.01 -6.72
N GLU A 249 -9.72 25.28 -7.58
CA GLU A 249 -9.65 24.94 -9.00
C GLU A 249 -8.56 25.75 -9.71
N LYS A 250 -8.41 27.04 -9.38
CA LYS A 250 -7.31 27.88 -9.89
C LYS A 250 -5.93 27.41 -9.43
N GLU A 251 -5.75 26.96 -8.19
CA GLU A 251 -4.46 26.50 -7.70
C GLU A 251 -4.05 25.14 -8.31
N ASN A 252 -4.99 24.22 -8.50
CA ASN A 252 -4.76 22.95 -9.19
C ASN A 252 -4.49 23.14 -10.69
N ILE A 253 -5.16 24.11 -11.34
CA ILE A 253 -4.84 24.51 -12.72
C ILE A 253 -3.48 25.21 -12.79
N LEU A 254 -3.07 25.99 -11.78
CA LEU A 254 -1.74 26.63 -11.77
C LEU A 254 -0.59 25.64 -11.54
N LYS A 255 -0.80 24.61 -10.72
CA LYS A 255 0.19 23.54 -10.50
C LYS A 255 0.29 22.58 -11.70
N ASN A 256 -0.83 22.29 -12.38
CA ASN A 256 -0.84 21.38 -13.53
C ASN A 256 -0.72 22.09 -14.91
N GLY A 257 -0.94 23.39 -14.98
CA GLY A 257 -0.96 24.19 -16.21
C GLY A 257 0.34 24.95 -16.52
N LYS A 258 1.32 25.00 -15.60
CA LYS A 258 2.65 25.59 -15.86
C LYS A 258 3.61 24.67 -16.63
N VAL A 259 3.12 23.56 -17.17
CA VAL A 259 3.87 22.72 -18.12
C VAL A 259 3.16 22.75 -19.47
N LYS A 260 3.26 23.88 -20.19
CA LYS A 260 3.51 23.96 -21.64
C LYS A 260 3.34 25.39 -22.17
N GLU A 261 4.32 25.76 -23.00
CA GLU A 261 4.36 26.83 -23.99
C GLU A 261 4.74 28.26 -23.55
N GLY A 262 6.00 28.56 -23.86
CA GLY A 262 6.61 29.87 -23.90
C GLY A 262 8.05 29.76 -24.40
N GLN A 263 8.23 29.36 -25.67
CA GLN A 263 9.52 29.42 -26.36
C GLN A 263 9.98 30.89 -26.44
N HIS A 264 11.12 31.21 -25.81
CA HIS A 264 12.07 32.16 -26.37
C HIS A 264 13.49 31.84 -25.89
N ASN A 265 14.31 31.43 -26.87
CA ASN A 265 15.77 31.37 -26.94
C ASN A 265 16.57 31.78 -25.69
N THR A 266 17.02 30.78 -24.95
CA THR A 266 18.37 30.75 -24.38
C THR A 266 18.94 29.35 -24.53
N THR A 267 19.87 29.23 -25.46
CA THR A 267 20.84 28.13 -25.56
C THR A 267 21.60 28.01 -24.24
N VAL A 268 21.84 26.76 -23.82
CA VAL A 268 22.70 26.26 -22.72
C VAL A 268 21.89 25.57 -21.60
N GLY A 269 21.87 24.23 -21.61
CA GLY A 269 21.59 23.42 -20.41
C GLY A 269 20.60 22.24 -20.51
N ARG A 270 20.94 21.19 -21.28
CA ARG A 270 20.74 19.74 -20.95
C ARG A 270 19.41 19.31 -20.26
N SER A 271 18.49 18.59 -20.89
CA SER A 271 18.59 17.20 -21.40
C SER A 271 19.13 16.12 -20.43
N VAL A 272 19.12 16.34 -19.11
CA VAL A 272 19.70 15.36 -18.13
C VAL A 272 18.67 14.75 -17.17
N THR A 273 17.47 15.31 -17.00
CA THR A 273 16.55 14.81 -15.96
C THR A 273 15.80 13.53 -16.35
N THR A 274 15.38 13.36 -17.60
CA THR A 274 14.61 12.17 -18.01
C THR A 274 15.48 10.94 -18.26
N GLU A 275 16.70 11.12 -18.79
CA GLU A 275 17.67 10.02 -18.94
C GLU A 275 18.30 9.63 -17.61
N ALA A 276 18.60 10.57 -16.72
CA ALA A 276 19.06 10.23 -15.37
C ALA A 276 17.98 9.51 -14.55
N TYR A 277 16.71 9.89 -14.71
CA TYR A 277 15.59 9.19 -14.05
C TYR A 277 15.42 7.75 -14.56
N ASN A 278 15.52 7.53 -15.88
CA ASN A 278 15.45 6.19 -16.46
C ASN A 278 16.67 5.31 -16.13
N VAL A 279 17.89 5.89 -16.10
CA VAL A 279 19.10 5.19 -15.68
C VAL A 279 19.10 4.89 -14.17
N PHE A 280 18.59 5.81 -13.34
CA PHE A 280 18.43 5.60 -11.90
C PHE A 280 17.39 4.52 -11.60
N MET A 281 16.23 4.54 -12.27
CA MET A 281 15.22 3.49 -12.15
C MET A 281 15.73 2.14 -12.67
N SER A 282 16.53 2.12 -13.73
CA SER A 282 17.17 0.88 -14.23
C SER A 282 18.19 0.31 -13.24
N LYS A 283 19.08 1.14 -12.67
CA LYS A 283 20.04 0.70 -11.63
C LYS A 283 19.35 0.22 -10.36
N LYS A 284 18.30 0.91 -9.92
CA LYS A 284 17.53 0.54 -8.72
C LYS A 284 16.77 -0.77 -8.92
N LYS A 285 16.12 -0.95 -10.09
CA LYS A 285 15.49 -2.24 -10.45
C LYS A 285 16.50 -3.37 -10.54
N PHE A 286 17.70 -3.11 -11.05
CA PHE A 286 18.76 -4.12 -11.10
C PHE A 286 19.27 -4.51 -9.71
N ASN A 287 19.44 -3.54 -8.80
CA ASN A 287 19.82 -3.81 -7.41
C ASN A 287 18.73 -4.59 -6.66
N MET A 288 17.46 -4.25 -6.85
CA MET A 288 16.34 -5.00 -6.25
C MET A 288 16.26 -6.43 -6.78
N LEU A 289 16.47 -6.62 -8.09
CA LEU A 289 16.56 -7.95 -8.68
C LEU A 289 17.75 -8.70 -8.07
N PHE A 290 18.89 -8.04 -7.88
CA PHE A 290 20.09 -8.66 -7.32
C PHE A 290 19.91 -9.03 -5.83
N GLU A 291 19.23 -8.19 -5.06
CA GLU A 291 18.95 -8.40 -3.64
C GLU A 291 17.90 -9.49 -3.44
N ALA A 292 16.85 -9.51 -4.26
CA ALA A 292 15.89 -10.61 -4.32
C ALA A 292 16.55 -11.92 -4.81
N LEU A 293 17.48 -11.86 -5.76
CA LEU A 293 18.25 -13.04 -6.17
C LEU A 293 19.23 -13.51 -5.09
N SER A 294 19.71 -12.61 -4.23
CA SER A 294 20.65 -12.93 -3.15
C SER A 294 20.02 -13.70 -1.98
N SER A 295 18.70 -13.70 -1.85
CA SER A 295 17.98 -14.47 -0.83
C SER A 295 17.76 -15.94 -1.21
N PHE A 296 17.93 -16.29 -2.50
CA PHE A 296 17.81 -17.66 -2.97
C PHE A 296 19.13 -18.41 -2.84
N ASN A 297 19.06 -19.69 -2.47
CA ASN A 297 20.23 -20.54 -2.55
C ASN A 297 20.59 -20.87 -4.01
N SER A 298 21.81 -21.35 -4.25
CA SER A 298 22.32 -21.60 -5.60
C SER A 298 21.46 -22.58 -6.42
N ILE A 299 20.75 -23.51 -5.76
CA ILE A 299 19.90 -24.51 -6.42
C ILE A 299 18.58 -23.87 -6.86
N GLU A 300 17.93 -23.07 -6.00
CA GLU A 300 16.71 -22.33 -6.33
C GLU A 300 16.95 -21.37 -7.49
N LEU A 301 18.10 -20.69 -7.49
CA LEU A 301 18.50 -19.77 -8.55
C LEU A 301 18.71 -20.52 -9.89
N LEU A 302 19.29 -21.72 -9.86
CA LEU A 302 19.42 -22.58 -11.03
C LEU A 302 18.06 -23.04 -11.57
N PHE A 303 17.13 -23.43 -10.68
CA PHE A 303 15.77 -23.80 -11.08
C PHE A 303 15.02 -22.63 -11.72
N MET A 304 15.12 -21.43 -11.16
CA MET A 304 14.51 -20.23 -11.76
C MET A 304 15.10 -19.90 -13.13
N LEU A 305 16.42 -20.02 -13.29
CA LEU A 305 17.08 -19.83 -14.58
C LEU A 305 16.65 -20.87 -15.62
N LEU A 306 16.53 -22.14 -15.24
CA LEU A 306 16.02 -23.20 -16.11
C LEU A 306 14.57 -22.94 -16.51
N ALA A 307 13.70 -22.59 -15.56
CA ALA A 307 12.29 -22.27 -15.83
C ALA A 307 12.15 -21.07 -16.79
N LEU A 308 12.90 -19.99 -16.56
CA LEU A 308 12.95 -18.83 -17.45
C LEU A 308 13.46 -19.20 -18.85
N SER A 309 14.45 -20.09 -18.95
CA SER A 309 14.96 -20.56 -20.25
C SER A 309 13.92 -21.37 -21.02
N PHE A 310 13.13 -22.23 -20.34
CA PHE A 310 12.03 -22.97 -20.95
C PHE A 310 10.92 -22.05 -21.44
N ILE A 311 10.53 -21.05 -20.63
CA ILE A 311 9.54 -20.05 -21.01
C ILE A 311 10.05 -19.26 -22.23
N TYR A 312 11.30 -18.83 -22.22
CA TYR A 312 11.89 -18.10 -23.33
C TYR A 312 11.95 -18.93 -24.62
N ALA A 313 12.34 -20.20 -24.52
CA ALA A 313 12.33 -21.13 -25.64
C ALA A 313 10.92 -21.32 -26.19
N ALA A 314 9.91 -21.53 -25.33
CA ALA A 314 8.52 -21.68 -25.74
C ALA A 314 8.01 -20.43 -26.48
N ILE A 315 8.28 -19.23 -25.95
CA ILE A 315 7.93 -17.97 -26.61
C ILE A 315 8.63 -17.85 -27.97
N TRP A 316 9.91 -18.18 -28.03
CA TRP A 316 10.68 -18.16 -29.27
C TRP A 316 10.10 -19.12 -30.32
N PHE A 317 9.80 -20.36 -29.94
CA PHE A 317 9.17 -21.35 -30.82
C PHE A 317 7.80 -20.89 -31.31
N CYS A 318 6.97 -20.31 -30.43
CA CYS A 318 5.68 -19.72 -30.82
C CYS A 318 5.87 -18.58 -31.84
N MET A 319 6.83 -17.69 -31.63
CA MET A 319 7.13 -16.58 -32.54
C MET A 319 7.65 -17.08 -33.89
N CYS A 320 8.59 -18.03 -33.91
CA CYS A 320 9.09 -18.64 -35.13
C CYS A 320 7.98 -19.39 -35.88
N GLY A 321 7.11 -20.12 -35.17
CA GLY A 321 5.95 -20.80 -35.74
C GLY A 321 4.98 -19.83 -36.41
N CYS A 322 4.63 -18.74 -35.73
CA CYS A 322 3.78 -17.68 -36.27
C CYS A 322 4.41 -17.02 -37.51
N LEU A 323 5.70 -16.68 -37.47
CA LEU A 323 6.40 -16.07 -38.61
C LEU A 323 6.47 -17.02 -39.81
N THR A 324 6.73 -18.31 -39.58
CA THR A 324 6.77 -19.33 -40.63
C THR A 324 5.38 -19.53 -41.25
N CYS A 325 4.33 -19.54 -40.43
CA CYS A 325 2.94 -19.62 -40.90
C CYS A 325 2.55 -18.39 -41.73
N CYS A 326 2.90 -17.18 -41.28
CA CYS A 326 2.68 -15.95 -42.04
C CYS A 326 3.43 -15.96 -43.38
N TYR A 327 4.68 -16.42 -43.38
CA TYR A 327 5.49 -16.53 -44.60
C TYR A 327 4.88 -17.54 -45.59
N TYR A 328 4.51 -18.73 -45.12
CA TYR A 328 3.92 -19.77 -45.96
C TYR A 328 2.57 -19.35 -46.57
N ASN A 329 1.72 -18.69 -45.78
CA ASN A 329 0.45 -18.15 -46.29
C ASN A 329 0.66 -17.02 -47.32
N ARG A 330 1.73 -16.24 -47.19
CA ARG A 330 2.08 -15.19 -48.16
C ARG A 330 2.58 -15.79 -49.48
N GLU A 331 3.43 -16.80 -49.42
CA GLU A 331 3.91 -17.52 -50.61
C GLU A 331 2.78 -18.28 -51.31
N LYS A 332 1.92 -18.99 -50.57
CA LYS A 332 0.76 -19.71 -51.14
C LYS A 332 -0.18 -18.77 -51.92
N LYS A 333 -0.37 -17.53 -51.46
CA LYS A 333 -1.14 -16.51 -52.19
C LYS A 333 -0.47 -16.06 -53.50
N LYS A 334 0.86 -16.01 -53.55
CA LYS A 334 1.58 -15.68 -54.80
C LYS A 334 1.44 -16.79 -55.84
N TYR A 335 1.58 -18.06 -55.46
CA TYR A 335 1.45 -19.18 -56.39
C TYR A 335 0.02 -19.36 -56.93
N ASN A 336 -1.00 -19.11 -56.12
CA ASN A 336 -2.39 -19.12 -56.61
C ASN A 336 -2.71 -17.94 -57.52
N ALA A 337 -2.09 -16.77 -57.32
CA ALA A 337 -2.24 -15.63 -58.22
C ALA A 337 -1.54 -15.84 -59.58
N SER A 338 -0.40 -16.55 -59.61
CA SER A 338 0.26 -16.90 -60.88
C SER A 338 -0.52 -17.96 -61.67
N PHE A 339 -1.28 -18.84 -61.02
CA PHE A 339 -2.07 -19.86 -61.73
C PHE A 339 -3.33 -19.28 -62.40
N VAL A 340 -3.90 -18.20 -61.84
CA VAL A 340 -5.05 -17.49 -62.42
C VAL A 340 -4.65 -16.55 -63.58
N SER A 341 -3.35 -16.27 -63.75
CA SER A 341 -2.84 -15.51 -64.90
C SER A 341 -2.31 -16.38 -66.04
N SER A 342 -2.35 -17.70 -65.89
CA SER A 342 -1.94 -18.69 -66.90
C SER A 342 -3.08 -19.56 -67.44
N VAL A 343 -4.33 -19.22 -67.11
CA VAL A 343 -5.57 -19.75 -67.72
C VAL A 343 -6.29 -18.56 -68.35
#